data_AF-A0A7S4Q6W1-F1
#
_entry.id   AF-A0A7S4Q6W1-F1
#
_cell.length_a   1.000
_cell.length_b   1.000
_cell.length_c   1.000
_cell.angle_alpha   90.00
_cell.angle_beta   90.00
_cell.angle_gamma   90.00
#
_symmetry.space_group_name_H-M   'P 1'
#
loop_
_entity.id
_entity.type
_entity.pdbx_description
1 polymer ?
#
loop_
_entity_poly.entity_id
_entity_poly.type
_entity_poly.pdbx_seq_one_letter_code
_entity_poly.pdbx_strand_id
1 'polypeptide(L)'
;AKQEMDKLLQVTKKKMELSPDVRFTDTAAEAGLEGTTLMMFPTVFHCVAALQRSKRVFAILFRSFGMDHEKIAHEWNAFCEMRHPLFSNLLQGVGPMDGSVAGVPDRR
;
A
#
# COMPACT_ATOMS: atom_id res chain seq x y z
N ALA A 1 -21.73 -6.11 22.49
CA ALA A 1 -21.43 -5.19 21.35
C ALA A 1 -20.07 -4.51 21.50
N LYS A 2 -19.84 -3.67 22.53
CA LYS A 2 -18.57 -2.93 22.72
C LYS A 2 -17.32 -3.83 22.85
N GLN A 3 -17.36 -4.83 23.72
CA GLN A 3 -16.23 -5.75 23.92
C GLN A 3 -15.84 -6.53 22.65
N GLU A 4 -16.82 -6.90 21.82
CA GLU A 4 -16.55 -7.59 20.54
C GLU A 4 -15.92 -6.65 19.52
N MET A 5 -16.39 -5.39 19.46
CA MET A 5 -15.76 -4.36 18.63
C MET A 5 -14.32 -4.11 19.05
N ASP A 6 -14.05 -4.00 20.36
CA ASP A 6 -12.70 -3.79 20.89
C ASP A 6 -11.77 -4.95 20.50
N LYS A 7 -12.28 -6.18 20.54
CA LYS A 7 -11.52 -7.37 20.11
C LYS A 7 -11.18 -7.33 18.61
N LEU A 8 -12.13 -6.94 17.76
CA LEU A 8 -11.91 -6.80 16.32
C LEU A 8 -10.90 -5.70 16.00
N LEU A 9 -10.95 -4.57 16.72
CA LEU A 9 -10.00 -3.48 16.58
C LEU A 9 -8.58 -3.92 16.93
N GLN A 10 -8.39 -4.68 18.02
CA GLN A 10 -7.07 -5.20 18.39
C GLN A 10 -6.51 -6.16 17.33
N VAL A 11 -7.36 -7.07 16.82
CA VAL A 11 -6.95 -7.99 15.75
C VAL A 11 -6.55 -7.22 14.49
N THR A 12 -7.32 -6.18 14.13
CA THR A 12 -7.05 -5.38 12.94
C THR A 12 -5.76 -4.57 13.10
N LYS A 13 -5.57 -3.93 14.25
CA LYS A 13 -4.35 -3.18 14.55
C LYS A 13 -3.12 -4.07 14.42
N LYS A 14 -3.15 -5.27 15.03
CA LYS A 14 -2.05 -6.23 14.93
C LYS A 14 -1.73 -6.66 13.49
N LYS A 15 -2.72 -6.71 12.60
CA LYS A 15 -2.53 -7.02 11.18
C LYS A 15 -1.97 -5.86 10.36
N MET A 16 -2.16 -4.63 10.84
CA MET A 16 -1.66 -3.41 10.20
C MET A 16 -0.25 -3.03 10.70
N GLU A 17 0.17 -3.57 11.84
CA GLU A 17 1.51 -3.36 12.39
C GLU A 17 2.58 -3.99 11.49
N LEU A 18 3.65 -3.23 11.26
CA LEU A 18 4.81 -3.70 10.52
C LEU A 18 5.58 -4.74 11.34
N SER A 19 6.08 -5.77 10.68
CA SER A 19 7.02 -6.72 11.29
C SER A 19 8.24 -5.94 11.86
N PRO A 20 8.79 -6.35 13.02
CA PRO A 20 10.05 -5.82 13.52
C PRO A 20 11.18 -5.84 12.48
N ASP A 21 11.18 -6.83 11.58
CA ASP A 21 12.19 -7.01 10.54
C ASP A 21 12.14 -5.93 9.44
N VAL A 22 11.00 -5.25 9.29
CA VAL A 22 10.78 -4.24 8.24
C VAL A 22 10.77 -2.82 8.83
N ARG A 23 10.22 -2.66 10.04
CA ARG A 23 9.95 -1.36 10.67
C ARG A 23 11.18 -0.46 10.85
N PHE A 24 12.38 -1.01 10.92
CA PHE A 24 13.63 -0.26 11.14
C PHE A 24 14.58 -0.32 9.93
N THR A 25 14.04 -0.62 8.74
CA THR A 25 14.81 -0.68 7.51
C THR A 25 14.75 0.62 6.74
N ASP A 26 15.82 0.96 6.02
CA ASP A 26 15.86 2.12 5.12
C ASP A 26 14.76 2.02 4.05
N THR A 27 14.48 0.80 3.57
CA THR A 27 13.38 0.53 2.62
C THR A 27 12.00 0.88 3.17
N ALA A 28 11.78 0.76 4.48
CA ALA A 28 10.52 1.19 5.08
C ALA A 28 10.44 2.72 5.17
N ALA A 29 11.53 3.39 5.54
CA ALA A 29 11.59 4.85 5.55
C ALA A 29 11.35 5.43 4.15
N GLU A 30 12.00 4.89 3.12
CA GLU A 30 11.82 5.27 1.71
C GLU A 30 10.40 5.00 1.18
N ALA A 31 9.65 4.10 1.81
CA ALA A 31 8.26 3.82 1.51
C ALA A 31 7.27 4.67 2.33
N GLY A 32 7.74 5.64 3.10
CA GLY A 32 6.90 6.47 3.98
C GLY A 32 6.37 5.73 5.22
N LEU A 33 6.96 4.57 5.54
CA LEU A 33 6.57 3.67 6.64
C LEU A 33 7.42 3.89 7.90
N GLU A 34 7.87 5.13 8.15
CA GLU A 34 8.65 5.51 9.35
C GLU A 34 7.92 5.23 10.69
N GLY A 35 6.62 4.93 10.63
CA GLY A 35 5.78 4.57 11.76
C GLY A 35 5.82 3.08 12.14
N THR A 36 4.84 2.67 12.93
CA THR A 36 4.71 1.27 13.38
C THR A 36 3.73 0.46 12.53
N THR A 37 3.01 1.12 11.63
CA THR A 37 1.76 0.64 11.04
C THR A 37 1.70 1.11 9.58
N LEU A 38 1.11 0.29 8.72
CA LEU A 38 0.75 0.68 7.36
C LEU A 38 -0.22 1.88 7.36
N MET A 39 -0.07 2.80 6.42
CA MET A 39 -1.01 3.90 6.22
C MET A 39 -2.20 3.45 5.38
N MET A 40 -2.00 2.49 4.48
CA MET A 40 -3.04 1.92 3.63
C MET A 40 -3.39 0.48 4.00
N PHE A 41 -4.65 0.11 3.82
CA PHE A 41 -5.07 -1.28 4.02
C PHE A 41 -4.44 -2.20 2.96
N PRO A 42 -3.84 -3.35 3.35
CA PRO A 42 -3.26 -4.32 2.42
C PRO A 42 -4.18 -4.73 1.27
N THR A 43 -5.49 -4.80 1.55
CA THR A 43 -6.51 -5.17 0.57
C THR A 43 -6.56 -4.25 -0.65
N VAL A 44 -6.17 -2.97 -0.50
CA VAL A 44 -6.09 -2.03 -1.62
C VAL A 44 -5.02 -2.48 -2.61
N PHE A 45 -3.81 -2.80 -2.14
CA PHE A 45 -2.72 -3.27 -3.01
C PHE A 45 -3.08 -4.57 -3.75
N HIS A 46 -3.68 -5.53 -3.04
CA HIS A 46 -4.16 -6.77 -3.65
C HIS A 46 -5.23 -6.53 -4.71
N CYS A 47 -6.20 -5.66 -4.43
CA CYS A 47 -7.27 -5.32 -5.37
C CYS A 47 -6.69 -4.70 -6.66
N VAL A 48 -5.80 -3.71 -6.52
CA VAL A 48 -5.22 -3.02 -7.67
C VAL A 48 -4.37 -3.96 -8.50
N ALA A 49 -3.50 -4.75 -7.87
CA ALA A 49 -2.71 -5.75 -8.58
C ALA A 49 -3.59 -6.75 -9.34
N ALA A 50 -4.72 -7.18 -8.76
CA ALA A 50 -5.67 -8.08 -9.42
C ALA A 50 -6.37 -7.42 -10.62
N LEU A 51 -6.81 -6.17 -10.48
CA LEU A 51 -7.42 -5.40 -11.57
C LEU A 51 -6.45 -5.19 -12.72
N GLN A 52 -5.20 -4.86 -12.41
CA GLN A 52 -4.15 -4.63 -13.39
C GLN A 52 -3.78 -5.91 -14.15
N ARG A 53 -3.59 -7.04 -13.45
CA ARG A 53 -3.39 -8.36 -14.09
C ARG A 53 -4.55 -8.77 -14.98
N SER A 54 -5.77 -8.42 -14.59
CA SER A 54 -6.99 -8.68 -15.35
C SER A 54 -7.20 -7.69 -16.50
N LYS A 55 -6.25 -6.78 -16.76
CA LYS A 55 -6.31 -5.75 -17.80
C LYS A 55 -7.59 -4.92 -17.75
N ARG A 56 -8.11 -4.67 -16.54
CA ARG A 56 -9.33 -3.89 -16.34
C ARG A 56 -9.03 -2.40 -16.43
N VAL A 57 -9.98 -1.64 -16.97
CA VAL A 57 -9.96 -0.18 -16.95
C VAL A 57 -10.57 0.28 -15.64
N PHE A 58 -9.81 1.06 -14.87
CA PHE A 58 -10.24 1.65 -13.60
C PHE A 58 -9.42 2.93 -13.33
N ALA A 59 -9.86 3.72 -12.36
CA ALA A 59 -9.12 4.85 -11.81
C ALA A 59 -9.17 4.78 -10.29
N ILE A 60 -8.12 5.29 -9.63
CA ILE A 60 -8.04 5.42 -8.18
C ILE A 60 -8.01 6.91 -7.88
N LEU A 61 -8.87 7.35 -6.97
CA LEU A 61 -8.92 8.73 -6.52
C LEU A 61 -8.87 8.73 -5.01
N PHE A 62 -7.77 9.22 -4.45
CA PHE A 62 -7.66 9.43 -3.02
C PHE A 62 -8.38 10.72 -2.66
N ARG A 63 -9.36 10.62 -1.75
CA ARG A 63 -9.96 11.77 -1.07
C ARG A 63 -9.64 11.66 0.40
N SER A 64 -8.60 12.36 0.85
CA SER A 64 -8.32 12.48 2.27
C SER A 64 -9.02 13.73 2.84
N PHE A 65 -9.39 13.63 4.10
CA PHE A 65 -9.77 14.78 4.93
C PHE A 65 -8.78 14.79 6.08
N GLY A 66 -7.60 15.41 5.89
CA GLY A 66 -6.53 15.34 6.88
C GLY A 66 -5.15 15.75 6.39
N MET A 67 -4.17 15.64 7.28
CA MET A 67 -2.76 15.95 7.02
C MET A 67 -1.93 14.73 6.61
N ASP A 68 -2.56 13.58 6.45
CA ASP A 68 -1.96 12.27 6.16
C ASP A 68 -1.76 12.00 4.66
N HIS A 69 -2.22 12.90 3.79
CA HIS A 69 -2.09 12.80 2.33
C HIS A 69 -0.66 12.49 1.85
N GLU A 70 0.35 13.19 2.37
CA GLU A 70 1.76 12.95 2.03
C GLU A 70 2.23 11.52 2.38
N LYS A 71 1.76 10.98 3.51
CA LYS A 71 2.14 9.63 3.95
C LYS A 71 1.48 8.57 3.08
N ILE A 72 0.20 8.77 2.74
CA ILE A 72 -0.53 7.89 1.82
C ILE A 72 0.13 7.93 0.44
N ALA A 73 0.48 9.12 -0.06
CA ALA A 73 1.14 9.29 -1.35
C ALA A 73 2.50 8.58 -1.38
N HIS A 74 3.32 8.68 -0.33
CA HIS A 74 4.59 7.98 -0.26
C HIS A 74 4.44 6.46 -0.29
N GLU A 75 3.55 5.89 0.54
CA GLU A 75 3.32 4.43 0.55
C GLU A 75 2.76 3.94 -0.80
N TRP A 76 1.83 4.69 -1.37
CA TRP A 76 1.22 4.40 -2.67
C TRP A 76 2.24 4.44 -3.82
N ASN A 77 3.08 5.47 -3.86
CA ASN A 77 4.11 5.62 -4.88
C ASN A 77 5.17 4.53 -4.75
N ALA A 78 5.57 4.19 -3.53
CA ALA A 78 6.48 3.07 -3.29
C ALA A 78 5.90 1.74 -3.80
N PHE A 79 4.57 1.53 -3.68
CA PHE A 79 3.92 0.38 -4.27
C PHE A 79 3.95 0.43 -5.80
N CYS A 80 3.57 1.55 -6.42
CA CYS A 80 3.55 1.70 -7.88
C CYS A 80 4.94 1.53 -8.51
N GLU A 81 5.99 1.97 -7.83
CA GLU A 81 7.39 1.86 -8.25
C GLU A 81 8.03 0.51 -7.91
N MET A 82 7.26 -0.44 -7.37
CA MET A 82 7.75 -1.75 -6.90
C MET A 82 8.83 -1.68 -5.82
N ARG A 83 8.90 -0.58 -5.06
CA ARG A 83 9.82 -0.39 -3.92
C ARG A 83 9.18 -0.73 -2.58
N HIS A 84 7.86 -0.97 -2.53
CA HIS A 84 7.17 -1.26 -1.28
C HIS A 84 7.69 -2.57 -0.63
N PRO A 85 8.17 -2.53 0.63
CA PRO A 85 8.88 -3.65 1.25
C PRO A 85 8.04 -4.93 1.39
N LEU A 86 6.72 -4.78 1.52
CA LEU A 86 5.80 -5.91 1.74
C LEU A 86 4.97 -6.34 0.52
N PHE A 87 4.80 -5.47 -0.48
CA PHE A 87 3.77 -5.64 -1.52
C PHE A 87 4.31 -5.49 -2.94
N SER A 88 5.60 -5.20 -3.13
CA SER A 88 6.22 -5.11 -4.46
C SER A 88 6.06 -6.39 -5.29
N ASN A 89 6.08 -7.55 -4.63
CA ASN A 89 5.85 -8.85 -5.27
C ASN A 89 4.46 -8.97 -5.92
N LEU A 90 3.46 -8.20 -5.49
CA LEU A 90 2.13 -8.21 -6.08
C LEU A 90 2.12 -7.65 -7.51
N LEU A 91 3.16 -6.91 -7.93
CA LEU A 91 3.30 -6.40 -9.29
C LEU A 91 4.27 -7.22 -10.15
N GLN A 92 4.81 -8.33 -9.63
CA GLN A 92 5.58 -9.28 -10.44
C GLN A 92 4.74 -9.77 -11.63
N GLY A 93 5.32 -9.69 -12.83
CA GLY A 93 4.68 -10.02 -14.10
C GLY A 93 3.81 -8.91 -14.70
N VAL A 94 3.52 -7.84 -13.95
CA VAL A 94 2.88 -6.61 -14.45
C VAL A 94 3.95 -5.56 -14.78
N GLY A 95 4.91 -5.37 -13.88
CA GLY A 95 5.87 -4.28 -13.93
C GLY A 95 5.43 -3.06 -13.12
N PRO A 96 6.30 -2.04 -12.99
CA PRO A 96 5.98 -0.81 -12.27
C PRO A 96 4.87 -0.03 -12.96
N MET A 97 4.03 0.59 -12.15
CA MET A 97 2.89 1.43 -12.55
C MET A 97 3.23 2.92 -12.39
N ASP A 98 4.45 3.31 -12.73
CA ASP A 98 5.03 4.64 -12.56
C ASP A 98 5.25 5.38 -13.90
N GLY A 99 4.69 4.84 -14.98
CA GLY A 99 4.85 5.35 -16.34
C GLY A 99 6.14 4.95 -17.06
N SER A 100 7.05 4.20 -16.42
CA SER A 100 8.31 3.78 -17.03
C SER A 100 8.17 2.65 -18.06
N VAL A 101 7.07 1.87 -18.00
CA VAL A 101 6.82 0.72 -18.88
C VAL A 101 5.72 1.02 -19.89
N ALA A 102 6.06 0.91 -21.18
CA ALA A 102 5.09 1.10 -22.27
C ALA A 102 3.91 0.12 -22.15
N GLY A 103 2.69 0.65 -22.21
CA GLY A 103 1.46 -0.13 -22.11
C GLY A 103 1.00 -0.44 -20.68
N VAL A 104 1.78 -0.07 -19.65
CA VAL A 104 1.34 -0.07 -18.26
C VAL A 104 0.94 1.36 -17.88
N PRO A 105 -0.31 1.62 -17.45
CA PRO A 105 -0.72 2.95 -17.03
C PRO A 105 0.07 3.44 -15.81
N ASP A 106 0.43 4.73 -15.80
CA ASP A 106 0.90 5.41 -14.60
C ASP A 106 -0.27 5.52 -13.61
N ARG A 107 -0.03 5.16 -12.35
CA ARG A 107 -1.01 5.10 -11.27
C ARG A 107 -0.60 5.93 -10.05
N ARG A 108 0.52 6.63 -10.09
CA ARG A 108 0.95 7.54 -9.01
C ARG A 108 0.03 8.75 -8.89
#